data_AF-A0A0J8VL20-F1
#
_entry.id   AF-A0A0J8VL20-F1
#
_cell.length_a   1.000
_cell.length_b   1.000
_cell.length_c   1.000
_cell.angle_alpha   90.00
_cell.angle_beta   90.00
_cell.angle_gamma   90.00
#
_symmetry.space_group_name_H-M   'P 1'
#
loop_
_entity.id
_entity.type
_entity.pdbx_description
1 polymer ?
#
loop_
_entity_poly.entity_id
_entity_poly.type
_entity_poly.pdbx_seq_one_letter_code
_entity_poly.pdbx_strand_id
1 'polypeptide(L)'
;EIVDLKTEADPASFIENKAKEIQSGMDLSHGPLIKLGLFQCAEGDHLLIAIHHLLVDGVSWRILYEDIQTGQDQFLRGQEIRLPQKTTSFKQWAEQLSTFADSPAMKQENPYWSRVERAQLSSLPKDRDCDETIGKDSETITIHWTAAETEQLLKQTHHAYHTEINDILLTALGMAVQLLRSLTGSLWASIGFHIAYLEVARFVVMPGDRPALLNYTAQDNGLAEIFILYMMIIFVGGIILAVLNAWRWWRIHKS
;
A
#
# COMPACT_ATOMS: atom_id res chain seq x y z
N GLU A 1 11.45 22.54 -2.86
CA GLU A 1 11.04 23.73 -3.65
C GLU A 1 10.01 24.52 -2.85
N ILE A 2 10.01 25.85 -2.93
CA ILE A 2 8.99 26.71 -2.31
C ILE A 2 8.35 27.50 -3.45
N VAL A 3 7.02 27.45 -3.55
CA VAL A 3 6.25 28.10 -4.61
C VAL A 3 5.16 28.96 -3.97
N ASP A 4 5.10 30.24 -4.35
CA ASP A 4 4.03 31.15 -3.95
C ASP A 4 2.88 31.06 -4.96
N LEU A 5 1.71 30.62 -4.47
CA LEU A 5 0.47 30.44 -5.22
C LEU A 5 -0.67 31.31 -4.66
N LYS A 6 -0.36 32.35 -3.87
CA LYS A 6 -1.40 33.19 -3.22
C LYS A 6 -2.30 33.92 -4.19
N THR A 7 -1.83 34.17 -5.41
CA THR A 7 -2.58 34.83 -6.50
C THR A 7 -2.98 33.88 -7.62
N GLU A 8 -2.71 32.58 -7.47
CA GLU A 8 -3.03 31.58 -8.50
C GLU A 8 -4.54 31.33 -8.54
N ALA A 9 -5.11 31.27 -9.75
CA ALA A 9 -6.56 31.12 -9.93
C ALA A 9 -7.02 29.68 -9.69
N ASP A 10 -6.16 28.70 -9.99
CA ASP A 10 -6.38 27.28 -9.71
C ASP A 10 -5.13 26.66 -9.06
N PRO A 11 -4.94 26.86 -7.73
CA PRO A 11 -3.81 26.30 -7.02
C PRO A 11 -3.80 24.78 -7.01
N ALA A 12 -4.97 24.12 -7.06
CA ALA A 12 -5.08 22.66 -6.96
C ALA A 12 -4.47 21.96 -8.19
N SER A 13 -4.87 22.37 -9.39
CA SER A 13 -4.31 21.82 -10.63
C SER A 13 -2.80 22.12 -10.75
N PHE A 14 -2.35 23.29 -10.29
CA PHE A 14 -0.93 23.62 -10.27
C PHE A 14 -0.15 22.66 -9.35
N ILE A 15 -0.61 22.49 -8.11
CA ILE A 15 0.01 21.60 -7.13
C ILE A 15 0.07 20.17 -7.68
N GLU A 16 -1.00 19.67 -8.30
CA GLU A 16 -1.03 18.32 -8.85
C GLU A 16 0.03 18.13 -9.96
N ASN A 17 0.10 19.06 -10.92
CA ASN A 17 1.07 18.99 -12.00
C ASN A 17 2.51 19.11 -11.49
N LYS A 18 2.75 20.01 -10.52
CA LYS A 18 4.06 20.18 -9.92
C LYS A 18 4.46 18.99 -9.06
N ALA A 19 3.51 18.36 -8.37
CA ALA A 19 3.74 17.12 -7.64
C ALA A 19 4.16 15.98 -8.58
N LYS A 20 3.51 15.84 -9.75
CA LYS A 20 3.91 14.86 -10.78
C LYS A 20 5.33 15.12 -11.28
N GLU A 21 5.68 16.37 -11.57
CA GLU A 21 7.04 16.76 -11.95
C GLU A 21 8.07 16.35 -10.88
N ILE A 22 7.81 16.74 -9.62
CA ILE A 22 8.68 16.44 -8.48
C ILE A 22 8.87 14.92 -8.29
N GLN A 23 7.79 14.15 -8.39
CA GLN A 23 7.85 12.68 -8.26
C GLN A 23 8.64 12.03 -9.40
N SER A 24 8.43 12.47 -10.64
CA SER A 24 9.13 11.95 -11.81
C SER A 24 10.62 12.30 -11.86
N GLY A 25 11.05 13.33 -11.13
CA GLY A 25 12.43 13.83 -11.10
C GLY A 25 13.37 13.12 -10.11
N MET A 26 13.03 11.93 -9.63
CA MET A 26 13.90 11.14 -8.75
C MET A 26 14.90 10.31 -9.57
N ASP A 27 16.20 10.47 -9.27
CA ASP A 27 17.27 9.66 -9.85
C ASP A 27 17.70 8.58 -8.84
N LEU A 28 17.48 7.30 -9.19
CA LEU A 28 17.87 6.14 -8.39
C LEU A 28 19.37 5.98 -8.21
N SER A 29 20.17 6.45 -9.17
CA SER A 29 21.63 6.26 -9.18
C SER A 29 22.36 7.31 -8.35
N HIS A 30 21.87 8.55 -8.38
CA HIS A 30 22.56 9.69 -7.75
C HIS A 30 21.78 10.33 -6.58
N GLY A 31 20.47 10.04 -6.47
CA GLY A 31 19.61 10.65 -5.47
C GLY A 31 19.47 12.18 -5.61
N PRO A 32 18.90 12.87 -4.61
CA PRO A 32 18.22 12.29 -3.44
C PRO A 32 16.86 11.66 -3.82
N LEU A 33 16.50 10.60 -3.10
CA LEU A 33 15.22 9.88 -3.25
C LEU A 33 14.09 10.43 -2.38
N ILE A 34 14.35 11.58 -1.77
CA ILE A 34 13.37 12.36 -1.03
C ILE A 34 13.30 13.72 -1.70
N LYS A 35 12.10 14.16 -2.01
CA LYS A 35 11.83 15.48 -2.59
C LYS A 35 10.75 16.16 -1.76
N LEU A 36 10.93 17.45 -1.50
CA LEU A 36 10.02 18.27 -0.70
C LEU A 36 9.52 19.44 -1.55
N GLY A 37 8.23 19.74 -1.48
CA GLY A 37 7.60 20.91 -2.10
C GLY A 37 6.73 21.66 -1.08
N LEU A 38 6.90 22.96 -0.95
CA LEU A 38 6.05 23.83 -0.12
C LEU A 38 5.28 24.77 -1.05
N PHE A 39 3.96 24.70 -1.03
CA PHE A 39 3.07 25.49 -1.87
C PHE A 39 2.28 26.44 -0.99
N GLN A 40 2.56 27.73 -1.09
CA GLN A 40 1.93 28.75 -0.24
C GLN A 40 0.68 29.27 -0.94
N CYS A 41 -0.50 28.85 -0.50
CA CYS A 41 -1.77 29.23 -1.10
C CYS A 41 -2.47 30.29 -0.23
N ALA A 42 -3.50 30.95 -0.78
CA ALA A 42 -4.26 31.96 -0.04
C ALA A 42 -4.95 31.38 1.21
N GLU A 43 -5.35 30.10 1.16
CA GLU A 43 -6.09 29.40 2.23
C GLU A 43 -5.16 28.68 3.23
N GLY A 44 -3.85 28.60 2.92
CA GLY A 44 -2.87 27.91 3.73
C GLY A 44 -1.71 27.35 2.92
N ASP A 45 -0.68 26.88 3.62
CA ASP A 45 0.49 26.26 3.00
C ASP A 45 0.30 24.74 2.88
N HIS A 46 0.66 24.17 1.73
CA HIS A 46 0.63 22.73 1.48
C HIS A 46 2.06 22.18 1.37
N LEU A 47 2.39 21.18 2.20
CA LEU A 47 3.68 20.50 2.16
C LEU A 47 3.55 19.15 1.44
N LEU A 48 4.21 19.02 0.31
CA LEU A 48 4.46 17.75 -0.38
C LEU A 48 5.73 17.11 0.17
N ILE A 49 5.61 15.86 0.59
CA ILE A 49 6.74 14.97 0.91
C ILE A 49 6.64 13.78 -0.03
N ALA A 50 7.58 13.66 -0.97
CA ALA A 50 7.67 12.54 -1.89
C ALA A 50 8.93 11.73 -1.58
N ILE A 51 8.78 10.46 -1.26
CA ILE A 51 9.88 9.53 -0.95
C ILE A 51 9.75 8.32 -1.87
N HIS A 52 10.84 7.92 -2.51
CA HIS A 52 10.86 6.72 -3.34
C HIS A 52 10.49 5.49 -2.51
N HIS A 53 9.65 4.60 -3.05
CA HIS A 53 9.07 3.48 -2.29
C HIS A 53 10.11 2.50 -1.73
N LEU A 54 11.27 2.38 -2.38
CA LEU A 54 12.45 1.64 -1.88
C LEU A 54 12.90 2.09 -0.48
N LEU A 55 12.58 3.32 -0.08
CA LEU A 55 12.99 3.90 1.18
C LEU A 55 11.84 4.11 2.17
N VAL A 56 10.59 3.75 1.85
CA VAL A 56 9.42 4.05 2.70
C VAL A 56 8.30 3.03 2.56
N ASP A 57 7.61 2.73 3.67
CA ASP A 57 6.39 1.94 3.73
C ASP A 57 5.31 2.62 4.60
N GLY A 58 4.14 1.97 4.76
CA GLY A 58 3.04 2.52 5.55
C GLY A 58 3.38 2.72 7.04
N VAL A 59 4.20 1.85 7.62
CA VAL A 59 4.66 1.98 9.02
C VAL A 59 5.66 3.13 9.14
N SER A 60 6.57 3.24 8.18
CA SER A 60 7.55 4.32 8.06
C SER A 60 6.90 5.69 8.01
N TRP A 61 5.82 5.83 7.24
CA TRP A 61 5.07 7.09 7.17
C TRP A 61 4.55 7.52 8.53
N ARG A 62 3.98 6.61 9.33
CA ARG A 62 3.52 6.94 10.68
C ARG A 62 4.65 7.49 11.56
N ILE A 63 5.83 6.87 11.50
CA ILE A 63 7.00 7.30 12.28
C ILE A 63 7.49 8.67 11.81
N LEU A 64 7.56 8.89 10.49
CA LEU A 64 7.95 10.18 9.91
C LEU A 64 6.99 11.30 10.36
N TYR A 65 5.68 11.05 10.34
CA TYR A 65 4.70 12.02 10.81
C TYR A 65 4.84 12.31 12.31
N GLU A 66 5.00 11.28 13.15
CA GLU A 66 5.24 11.44 14.59
C GLU A 66 6.50 12.29 14.87
N ASP A 67 7.58 12.05 14.13
CA ASP A 67 8.85 12.76 14.30
C ASP A 67 8.81 14.19 13.77
N ILE A 68 8.13 14.43 12.65
CA ILE A 68 7.91 15.80 12.12
C ILE A 68 7.08 16.61 13.12
N GLN A 69 5.98 16.05 13.63
CA GLN A 69 5.14 16.72 14.61
C GLN A 69 5.92 17.03 15.90
N THR A 70 6.67 16.06 16.42
CA THR A 70 7.51 16.25 17.62
C THR A 70 8.56 17.35 17.41
N GLY A 71 9.24 17.34 16.26
CA GLY A 71 10.25 18.35 15.93
C GLY A 71 9.65 19.75 15.76
N GLN A 72 8.48 19.86 15.12
CA GLN A 72 7.75 21.13 14.99
C GLN A 72 7.35 21.69 16.35
N ASP A 73 6.80 20.87 17.25
CA ASP A 73 6.41 21.29 18.59
C ASP A 73 7.60 21.79 19.42
N GLN A 74 8.74 21.09 19.35
CA GLN A 74 9.98 21.49 20.02
C GLN A 74 10.51 22.80 19.45
N PHE A 75 10.53 22.95 18.12
CA PHE A 75 10.97 24.16 17.43
C PHE A 75 10.11 25.38 17.81
N LEU A 76 8.78 25.25 17.82
CA LEU A 76 7.85 26.32 18.19
C LEU A 76 8.02 26.77 19.65
N ARG A 77 8.50 25.89 20.52
CA ARG A 77 8.80 26.20 21.93
C ARG A 77 10.22 26.76 22.14
N GLY A 78 10.98 26.96 21.07
CA GLY A 78 12.39 27.39 21.14
C GLY A 78 13.30 26.34 21.79
N GLN A 79 12.89 25.07 21.80
CA GLN A 79 13.66 23.96 22.34
C GLN A 79 14.57 23.36 21.26
N GLU A 80 15.67 22.75 21.69
CA GLU A 80 16.48 21.93 20.80
C GLU A 80 15.67 20.72 20.33
N ILE A 81 15.69 20.44 19.02
CA ILE A 81 14.97 19.29 18.44
C ILE A 81 15.66 18.00 18.87
N ARG A 82 14.93 17.16 19.61
CA ARG A 82 15.37 15.85 20.11
C ARG A 82 14.33 14.81 19.75
N LEU A 83 14.67 13.97 18.78
CA LEU A 83 13.86 12.83 18.35
C LEU A 83 14.17 11.58 19.19
N PRO A 84 13.27 10.57 19.20
CA PRO A 84 13.54 9.29 19.84
C PRO A 84 14.83 8.63 19.34
N GLN A 85 15.41 7.76 20.17
CA GLN A 85 16.64 7.05 19.80
C GLN A 85 16.43 6.19 18.57
N LYS A 86 17.47 6.10 17.74
CA LYS A 86 17.51 5.17 16.61
C LYS A 86 17.41 3.74 17.12
N THR A 87 16.66 2.93 16.39
CA THR A 87 16.57 1.49 16.58
C THR A 87 17.57 0.79 15.65
N THR A 88 17.26 -0.45 15.23
CA THR A 88 18.09 -1.20 14.28
C THR A 88 18.13 -0.50 12.93
N SER A 89 19.32 -0.36 12.35
CA SER A 89 19.45 0.21 11.00
C SER A 89 18.95 -0.76 9.93
N PHE A 90 18.44 -0.25 8.80
CA PHE A 90 17.98 -1.10 7.69
C PHE A 90 19.07 -2.04 7.19
N LYS A 91 20.33 -1.56 7.14
CA LYS A 91 21.48 -2.38 6.81
C LYS A 91 21.62 -3.60 7.73
N GLN A 92 21.58 -3.37 9.04
CA GLN A 92 21.67 -4.46 10.03
C GLN A 92 20.50 -5.44 9.90
N TRP A 93 19.29 -4.93 9.66
CA TRP A 93 18.12 -5.77 9.43
C TRP A 93 18.27 -6.63 8.17
N ALA A 94 18.73 -6.05 7.05
CA ALA A 94 18.93 -6.78 5.81
C ALA A 94 20.03 -7.87 5.93
N GLU A 95 21.11 -7.58 6.65
CA GLU A 95 22.17 -8.56 6.97
C GLU A 95 21.62 -9.72 7.83
N GLN A 96 20.78 -9.41 8.82
CA GLN A 96 20.13 -10.41 9.67
C GLN A 96 19.10 -11.23 8.89
N LEU A 97 18.32 -10.61 8.00
CA LEU A 97 17.35 -11.31 7.16
C LEU A 97 18.05 -12.31 6.24
N SER A 98 19.16 -11.91 5.61
CA SER A 98 19.97 -12.82 4.80
C SER A 98 20.48 -14.00 5.62
N THR A 99 20.91 -13.76 6.86
CA THR A 99 21.36 -14.84 7.77
C THR A 99 20.20 -15.76 8.17
N PHE A 100 19.03 -15.18 8.42
CA PHE A 100 17.82 -15.92 8.80
C PHE A 100 17.29 -16.80 7.67
N ALA A 101 17.38 -16.34 6.42
CA ALA A 101 16.96 -17.11 5.24
C ALA A 101 17.66 -18.48 5.12
N ASP A 102 18.93 -18.57 5.54
CA ASP A 102 19.70 -19.82 5.51
C ASP A 102 19.49 -20.72 6.75
N SER A 103 18.73 -20.23 7.74
CA SER A 103 18.55 -20.89 9.03
C SER A 103 17.77 -22.21 8.93
N PRO A 104 17.99 -23.15 9.87
CA PRO A 104 17.16 -24.35 9.96
C PRO A 104 15.68 -24.06 10.18
N ALA A 105 15.33 -22.95 10.85
CA ALA A 105 13.95 -22.55 11.07
C ALA A 105 13.24 -22.23 9.75
N MET A 106 13.86 -21.44 8.87
CA MET A 106 13.31 -21.16 7.54
C MET A 106 13.16 -22.42 6.69
N LYS A 107 14.12 -23.35 6.76
CA LYS A 107 14.05 -24.64 6.04
C LYS A 107 12.88 -25.51 6.50
N GLN A 108 12.41 -25.37 7.74
CA GLN A 108 11.25 -26.11 8.24
C GLN A 108 9.94 -25.66 7.59
N GLU A 109 9.88 -24.46 7.01
CA GLU A 109 8.70 -23.97 6.30
C GLU A 109 8.57 -24.53 4.87
N ASN A 110 9.64 -25.10 4.31
CA ASN A 110 9.64 -25.59 2.93
C ASN A 110 8.48 -26.58 2.61
N PRO A 111 8.15 -27.57 3.47
CA PRO A 111 7.02 -28.47 3.21
C PRO A 111 5.66 -27.75 3.14
N TYR A 112 5.50 -26.63 3.85
CA TYR A 112 4.29 -25.80 3.76
C TYR A 112 4.23 -25.10 2.40
N TRP A 113 5.27 -24.35 2.04
CA TRP A 113 5.32 -23.61 0.77
C TRP A 113 5.28 -24.53 -0.47
N SER A 114 5.94 -25.69 -0.42
CA SER A 114 5.86 -26.74 -1.45
C SER A 114 4.44 -27.31 -1.64
N ARG A 115 3.57 -27.19 -0.63
CA ARG A 115 2.15 -27.58 -0.75
C ARG A 115 1.33 -26.49 -1.43
N VAL A 116 1.61 -25.24 -1.10
CA VAL A 116 0.98 -24.06 -1.72
C VAL A 116 1.31 -24.02 -3.21
N GLU A 117 2.58 -24.24 -3.59
CA GLU A 117 3.01 -24.28 -5.00
C GLU A 117 2.32 -25.38 -5.81
N ARG A 118 2.04 -26.53 -5.18
CA ARG A 118 1.31 -27.65 -5.82
C ARG A 118 -0.18 -27.42 -5.98
N ALA A 119 -0.74 -26.34 -5.42
CA ALA A 119 -2.15 -26.03 -5.59
C ALA A 119 -2.45 -25.77 -7.08
N GLN A 120 -3.55 -26.33 -7.59
CA GLN A 120 -3.97 -26.08 -8.95
C GLN A 120 -4.50 -24.64 -9.07
N LEU A 121 -3.80 -23.82 -9.85
CA LEU A 121 -4.20 -22.45 -10.13
C LEU A 121 -4.91 -22.40 -11.48
N SER A 122 -6.09 -21.80 -11.52
CA SER A 122 -6.71 -21.36 -12.77
C SER A 122 -6.57 -19.85 -12.89
N SER A 123 -6.47 -19.37 -14.13
CA SER A 123 -6.51 -17.94 -14.41
C SER A 123 -7.85 -17.36 -13.96
N LEU A 124 -7.80 -16.14 -13.43
CA LEU A 124 -9.00 -15.35 -13.20
C LEU A 124 -9.63 -14.99 -14.55
N PRO A 125 -10.97 -15.02 -14.67
CA PRO A 125 -11.65 -14.59 -15.88
C PRO A 125 -11.35 -13.11 -16.12
N LYS A 126 -11.04 -12.78 -17.38
CA LYS A 126 -10.85 -11.41 -17.85
C LYS A 126 -11.91 -11.12 -18.89
N ASP A 127 -12.37 -9.87 -18.94
CA ASP A 127 -13.31 -9.44 -19.98
C ASP A 127 -12.65 -9.40 -21.37
N ARG A 128 -11.33 -9.15 -21.41
CA ARG A 128 -10.51 -9.08 -22.62
C ARG A 128 -9.11 -9.64 -22.36
N ASP A 129 -8.55 -10.29 -23.37
CA ASP A 129 -7.13 -10.61 -23.40
C ASP A 129 -6.33 -9.35 -23.72
N CYS A 130 -5.21 -9.19 -23.01
CA CYS A 130 -4.27 -8.09 -23.19
C CYS A 130 -2.86 -8.63 -22.95
N ASP A 131 -1.95 -8.34 -23.86
CA ASP A 131 -0.55 -8.79 -23.77
C ASP A 131 0.24 -7.94 -22.78
N GLU A 132 -0.06 -6.63 -22.73
CA GLU A 132 0.61 -5.67 -21.85
C GLU A 132 -0.41 -4.73 -21.20
N THR A 133 -0.15 -4.38 -19.94
CA THR A 133 -0.90 -3.38 -19.18
C THR A 133 0.09 -2.45 -18.52
N ILE A 134 -0.08 -1.14 -18.69
CA ILE A 134 0.75 -0.14 -18.02
C ILE A 134 -0.10 0.65 -17.01
N GLY A 135 0.55 1.34 -16.06
CA GLY A 135 -0.15 2.01 -14.96
C GLY A 135 -1.26 2.97 -15.41
N LYS A 136 -1.11 3.63 -16.56
CA LYS A 136 -2.14 4.53 -17.12
C LYS A 136 -3.44 3.82 -17.52
N ASP A 137 -3.40 2.50 -17.72
CA ASP A 137 -4.56 1.69 -18.11
C ASP A 137 -5.35 1.21 -16.88
N SER A 138 -4.90 1.56 -15.67
CA SER A 138 -5.55 1.19 -14.42
C SER A 138 -6.65 2.20 -14.06
N GLU A 139 -7.78 1.66 -13.65
CA GLU A 139 -8.88 2.41 -13.04
C GLU A 139 -9.11 1.90 -11.62
N THR A 140 -9.60 2.79 -10.76
CA THR A 140 -9.72 2.57 -9.32
C THR A 140 -11.17 2.77 -8.90
N ILE A 141 -11.80 1.71 -8.38
CA ILE A 141 -13.19 1.74 -7.90
C ILE A 141 -13.21 1.63 -6.38
N THR A 142 -13.51 2.74 -5.70
CA THR A 142 -13.52 2.82 -4.24
C THR A 142 -14.92 2.70 -3.66
N ILE A 143 -15.05 1.95 -2.57
CA ILE A 143 -16.24 1.97 -1.72
C ILE A 143 -15.82 2.39 -0.32
N HIS A 144 -16.67 3.21 0.30
CA HIS A 144 -16.49 3.65 1.66
C HIS A 144 -17.63 3.09 2.52
N TRP A 145 -17.26 2.58 3.69
CA TRP A 145 -18.21 2.32 4.76
C TRP A 145 -18.44 3.60 5.56
N THR A 146 -19.60 3.68 6.19
CA THR A 146 -19.87 4.70 7.19
C THR A 146 -18.97 4.51 8.41
N ALA A 147 -18.81 5.57 9.20
CA ALA A 147 -18.07 5.50 10.46
C ALA A 147 -18.65 4.45 11.42
N ALA A 148 -19.99 4.33 11.46
CA ALA A 148 -20.68 3.35 12.30
C ALA A 148 -20.41 1.90 11.85
N GLU A 149 -20.47 1.62 10.55
CA GLU A 149 -20.14 0.30 10.00
C GLU A 149 -18.67 -0.06 10.24
N THR A 150 -17.76 0.90 10.05
CA THR A 150 -16.34 0.72 10.31
C THR A 150 -16.07 0.44 11.80
N GLU A 151 -16.75 1.14 12.70
CA GLU A 151 -16.62 0.90 14.14
C GLU A 151 -17.12 -0.49 14.54
N GLN A 152 -18.26 -0.93 13.99
CA GLN A 152 -18.79 -2.27 14.21
C GLN A 152 -17.81 -3.34 13.72
N LEU A 153 -17.21 -3.14 12.54
CA LEU A 153 -16.18 -4.03 12.00
C LEU A 153 -14.98 -4.13 12.95
N LEU A 154 -14.40 -2.99 13.33
CA LEU A 154 -13.16 -2.93 14.11
C LEU A 154 -13.32 -3.32 15.58
N LYS A 155 -14.48 -3.11 16.21
CA LYS A 155 -14.64 -3.31 17.66
C LYS A 155 -15.54 -4.49 18.04
N GLN A 156 -16.55 -4.81 17.24
CA GLN A 156 -17.63 -5.71 17.68
C GLN A 156 -17.57 -7.08 17.01
N THR A 157 -16.95 -7.18 15.84
CA THR A 157 -17.03 -8.40 15.01
C THR A 157 -16.06 -9.49 15.47
N HIS A 158 -14.91 -9.10 16.02
CA HIS A 158 -13.84 -10.02 16.42
C HIS A 158 -14.21 -10.97 17.57
N HIS A 159 -15.14 -10.56 18.43
CA HIS A 159 -15.49 -11.31 19.65
C HIS A 159 -16.25 -12.62 19.38
N ALA A 160 -16.90 -12.76 18.22
CA ALA A 160 -17.69 -13.95 17.92
C ALA A 160 -16.83 -15.19 17.62
N TYR A 161 -15.67 -14.99 16.98
CA TYR A 161 -14.82 -16.08 16.47
C TYR A 161 -13.34 -15.94 16.83
N HIS A 162 -12.96 -14.96 17.66
CA HIS A 162 -11.56 -14.63 17.98
C HIS A 162 -10.71 -14.39 16.72
N THR A 163 -11.30 -13.71 15.73
CA THR A 163 -10.69 -13.41 14.44
C THR A 163 -9.97 -12.08 14.47
N GLU A 164 -8.96 -11.92 13.62
CA GLU A 164 -8.38 -10.63 13.28
C GLU A 164 -9.13 -9.96 12.13
N ILE A 165 -8.81 -8.70 11.82
CA ILE A 165 -9.44 -7.97 10.71
C ILE A 165 -9.18 -8.64 9.36
N ASN A 166 -7.99 -9.21 9.19
CA ASN A 166 -7.62 -9.92 7.99
C ASN A 166 -8.53 -11.12 7.76
N ASP A 167 -8.85 -11.93 8.77
CA ASP A 167 -9.72 -13.10 8.61
C ASP A 167 -11.08 -12.71 8.02
N ILE A 168 -11.68 -11.61 8.50
CA ILE A 168 -12.99 -11.13 8.06
C ILE A 168 -12.89 -10.63 6.61
N LEU A 169 -11.90 -9.80 6.30
CA LEU A 169 -11.72 -9.24 4.96
C LEU A 169 -11.36 -10.31 3.93
N LEU A 170 -10.53 -11.29 4.29
CA LEU A 170 -10.16 -12.41 3.43
C LEU A 170 -11.32 -13.36 3.19
N THR A 171 -12.15 -13.59 4.21
CA THR A 171 -13.38 -14.37 4.05
C THR A 171 -14.35 -13.66 3.10
N ALA A 172 -14.54 -12.35 3.28
CA ALA A 172 -15.37 -11.54 2.37
C ALA A 172 -14.84 -11.57 0.93
N LEU A 173 -13.54 -11.43 0.75
CA LEU A 173 -12.88 -11.50 -0.56
C LEU A 173 -13.03 -12.89 -1.20
N GLY A 174 -12.83 -13.96 -0.43
CA GLY A 174 -13.02 -15.33 -0.89
C GLY A 174 -14.46 -15.60 -1.35
N MET A 175 -15.45 -15.16 -0.57
CA MET A 175 -16.87 -15.27 -0.94
C MET A 175 -17.20 -14.46 -2.20
N ALA A 176 -16.66 -13.25 -2.31
CA ALA A 176 -16.83 -12.38 -3.46
C ALA A 176 -16.27 -13.01 -4.75
N VAL A 177 -15.05 -13.55 -4.70
CA VAL A 177 -14.44 -14.26 -5.83
C VAL A 177 -15.24 -15.53 -6.16
N GLN A 178 -15.73 -16.26 -5.16
CA GLN A 178 -16.58 -17.43 -5.39
C GLN A 178 -17.91 -17.08 -6.07
N LEU A 179 -18.53 -15.95 -5.70
CA LEU A 179 -19.74 -15.45 -6.36
C LEU A 179 -19.45 -15.09 -7.82
N LEU A 180 -18.38 -14.34 -8.08
CA LEU A 180 -17.94 -14.01 -9.44
C LEU A 180 -17.75 -15.28 -10.29
N ARG A 181 -17.15 -16.31 -9.69
CA ARG A 181 -16.97 -17.62 -10.33
C ARG A 181 -18.28 -18.34 -10.61
N SER A 182 -19.28 -18.26 -9.73
CA SER A 182 -20.61 -18.84 -10.00
C SER A 182 -21.32 -18.21 -11.21
N LEU A 183 -20.99 -16.96 -11.51
CA LEU A 183 -21.52 -16.21 -12.65
C LEU A 183 -20.71 -16.46 -13.94
N THR A 184 -19.45 -16.90 -13.83
CA THR A 184 -18.49 -17.00 -14.96
C THR A 184 -18.01 -18.42 -15.26
N GLY A 185 -18.23 -19.40 -14.38
CA GLY A 185 -17.94 -20.83 -14.60
C GLY A 185 -16.51 -21.32 -14.28
N SER A 186 -15.65 -20.55 -13.60
CA SER A 186 -14.24 -20.91 -13.35
C SER A 186 -13.96 -21.53 -11.95
N LEU A 187 -12.85 -22.29 -11.80
CA LEU A 187 -12.65 -23.25 -10.71
C LEU A 187 -11.67 -22.88 -9.56
N TRP A 188 -10.74 -21.93 -9.70
CA TRP A 188 -9.81 -21.52 -8.62
C TRP A 188 -9.20 -20.10 -8.82
N ALA A 189 -8.77 -19.46 -7.74
CA ALA A 189 -7.98 -18.22 -7.76
C ALA A 189 -6.98 -18.22 -6.60
N SER A 190 -5.76 -17.76 -6.84
CA SER A 190 -4.80 -17.43 -5.78
C SER A 190 -4.73 -15.93 -5.63
N ILE A 191 -4.67 -15.47 -4.38
CA ILE A 191 -4.62 -14.06 -4.02
C ILE A 191 -3.30 -13.83 -3.29
N GLY A 192 -2.47 -12.94 -3.83
CA GLY A 192 -1.26 -12.48 -3.16
C GLY A 192 -1.62 -11.50 -2.04
N PHE A 193 -1.01 -11.67 -0.87
CA PHE A 193 -1.19 -10.77 0.27
C PHE A 193 0.10 -10.01 0.54
N HIS A 194 -0.06 -8.77 1.00
CA HIS A 194 1.02 -8.02 1.62
C HIS A 194 0.69 -7.87 3.11
N ILE A 195 1.51 -8.49 3.96
CA ILE A 195 1.39 -8.38 5.42
C ILE A 195 2.65 -7.67 5.91
N ALA A 196 2.49 -6.55 6.62
CA ALA A 196 3.60 -5.92 7.32
C ALA A 196 3.93 -6.76 8.56
N TYR A 197 4.99 -7.58 8.50
CA TYR A 197 5.57 -8.20 9.68
C TYR A 197 6.61 -7.27 10.29
N LEU A 198 6.30 -6.57 11.38
CA LEU A 198 7.35 -5.91 12.17
C LEU A 198 6.99 -5.84 13.66
N GLU A 199 7.60 -6.73 14.44
CA GLU A 199 7.88 -6.53 15.87
C GLU A 199 9.27 -5.89 16.07
N VAL A 200 9.72 -5.08 15.10
CA VAL A 200 11.00 -4.36 15.20
C VAL A 200 10.73 -2.87 15.07
N ALA A 201 10.89 -2.19 16.19
CA ALA A 201 10.56 -0.79 16.38
C ALA A 201 11.27 0.12 15.35
N ARG A 202 10.50 1.07 14.80
CA ARG A 202 10.92 2.27 14.04
C ARG A 202 11.86 2.05 12.83
N PHE A 203 11.35 1.43 11.77
CA PHE A 203 11.99 1.49 10.45
C PHE A 203 11.40 2.60 9.59
N VAL A 204 12.25 3.16 8.72
CA VAL A 204 11.81 4.01 7.61
C VAL A 204 11.78 3.20 6.31
N VAL A 205 12.31 1.98 6.20
CA VAL A 205 12.54 1.28 4.92
C VAL A 205 11.76 -0.03 4.79
N MET A 206 11.34 -0.37 3.57
CA MET A 206 10.63 -1.60 3.17
C MET A 206 11.36 -2.90 3.57
N PRO A 207 10.74 -3.78 4.36
CA PRO A 207 11.15 -5.17 4.47
C PRO A 207 10.55 -6.00 3.32
N GLY A 208 11.28 -6.17 2.22
CA GLY A 208 10.88 -7.08 1.12
C GLY A 208 11.42 -8.49 1.32
N ASP A 209 10.59 -9.52 1.11
CA ASP A 209 10.90 -10.95 1.32
C ASP A 209 11.85 -11.59 0.28
N ARG A 210 12.76 -10.85 -0.36
CA ARG A 210 13.78 -11.46 -1.27
C ARG A 210 15.13 -10.76 -1.22
N PRO A 211 16.20 -11.41 -0.74
CA PRO A 211 17.57 -11.02 -1.01
C PRO A 211 18.06 -11.79 -2.25
N ALA A 212 17.96 -11.18 -3.44
CA ALA A 212 18.62 -11.72 -4.63
C ALA A 212 19.12 -10.60 -5.56
N LEU A 213 20.42 -10.31 -5.40
CA LEU A 213 21.39 -9.93 -6.42
C LEU A 213 21.23 -8.59 -7.17
N LEU A 214 22.10 -7.66 -6.75
CA LEU A 214 22.75 -6.63 -7.55
C LEU A 214 23.18 -7.18 -8.92
N ASN A 215 22.42 -6.85 -9.96
CA ASN A 215 22.85 -6.52 -11.33
C ASN A 215 21.59 -6.37 -12.20
N TYR A 216 20.90 -5.25 -12.04
CA TYR A 216 19.87 -4.84 -12.99
C TYR A 216 20.38 -3.59 -13.70
N THR A 217 20.79 -3.75 -14.94
CA THR A 217 21.14 -2.65 -15.83
C THR A 217 19.91 -1.80 -16.04
N ALA A 218 20.00 -0.52 -15.67
CA ALA A 218 18.98 0.48 -15.88
C ALA A 218 18.67 0.60 -17.38
N GLN A 219 17.54 0.07 -17.80
CA GLN A 219 16.91 0.45 -19.05
C GLN A 219 15.40 0.45 -18.82
N ASP A 220 14.86 1.67 -18.84
CA ASP A 220 13.46 2.07 -18.97
C ASP A 220 12.44 1.16 -18.30
N ASN A 221 11.98 1.53 -17.10
CA ASN A 221 10.62 1.28 -16.58
C ASN A 221 10.39 2.03 -15.25
N GLY A 222 10.33 3.35 -15.31
CA GLY A 222 10.25 4.24 -14.13
C GLY A 222 8.86 4.47 -13.52
N LEU A 223 7.80 3.74 -13.89
CA LEU A 223 6.44 4.02 -13.42
C LEU A 223 5.58 2.79 -13.04
N ALA A 224 6.15 1.58 -13.06
CA ALA A 224 5.38 0.35 -12.84
C ALA A 224 5.21 -0.03 -11.34
N GLU A 225 6.00 0.53 -10.43
CA GLU A 225 6.02 0.09 -9.02
C GLU A 225 5.21 0.97 -8.05
N ILE A 226 4.76 2.16 -8.47
CA ILE A 226 3.92 3.06 -7.64
C ILE A 226 2.45 2.57 -7.59
N PHE A 227 2.04 1.70 -8.51
CA PHE A 227 0.66 1.25 -8.64
C PHE A 227 0.24 0.14 -7.67
N ILE A 228 1.20 -0.59 -7.09
CA ILE A 228 0.87 -1.83 -6.36
C ILE A 228 0.37 -1.56 -4.93
N LEU A 229 0.79 -0.47 -4.28
CA LEU A 229 0.44 -0.25 -2.87
C LEU A 229 -0.93 0.44 -2.67
N TYR A 230 -1.35 1.32 -3.59
CA TYR A 230 -2.63 2.03 -3.48
C TYR A 230 -3.81 1.21 -4.01
N MET A 231 -3.57 0.26 -4.92
CA MET A 231 -4.60 -0.65 -5.42
C MET A 231 -5.13 -1.61 -4.35
N MET A 232 -4.36 -1.95 -3.30
CA MET A 232 -4.76 -3.00 -2.36
C MET A 232 -5.86 -2.57 -1.36
N ILE A 233 -5.94 -1.27 -1.03
CA ILE A 233 -7.01 -0.74 -0.16
C ILE A 233 -8.31 -0.53 -0.98
N ILE A 234 -8.21 -0.38 -2.30
CA ILE A 234 -9.34 -0.06 -3.17
C ILE A 234 -9.93 -1.31 -3.83
N PHE A 235 -9.13 -2.36 -4.06
CA PHE A 235 -9.61 -3.62 -4.67
C PHE A 235 -10.66 -4.37 -3.83
N VAL A 236 -10.63 -4.20 -2.51
CA VAL A 236 -11.65 -4.76 -1.61
C VAL A 236 -12.98 -4.03 -1.75
N GLY A 237 -12.94 -2.74 -2.10
CA GLY A 237 -14.11 -1.90 -2.35
C GLY A 237 -14.91 -2.39 -3.55
N GLY A 238 -14.40 -2.25 -4.77
CA GLY A 238 -15.18 -2.43 -6.01
C GLY A 238 -16.01 -3.73 -6.12
N ILE A 239 -15.54 -4.84 -5.54
CA ILE A 239 -16.23 -6.13 -5.62
C ILE A 239 -17.45 -6.19 -4.66
N ILE A 240 -17.44 -5.44 -3.56
CA ILE A 240 -18.57 -5.32 -2.63
C ILE A 240 -19.78 -4.62 -3.30
N LEU A 241 -19.56 -3.69 -4.25
CA LEU A 241 -20.66 -2.99 -4.95
C LEU A 241 -21.43 -3.91 -5.89
N ALA A 242 -20.72 -4.82 -6.58
CA ALA A 242 -21.36 -5.79 -7.46
C ALA A 242 -22.29 -6.72 -6.67
N VAL A 243 -21.87 -7.13 -5.48
CA VAL A 243 -22.64 -7.98 -4.57
C VAL A 243 -23.85 -7.22 -3.99
N LEU A 244 -23.66 -5.97 -3.54
CA LEU A 244 -24.75 -5.17 -2.97
C LEU A 244 -25.78 -4.72 -4.01
N ASN A 245 -25.36 -4.37 -5.23
CA ASN A 245 -26.29 -4.02 -6.31
C ASN A 245 -27.07 -5.24 -6.81
N ALA A 246 -26.44 -6.42 -6.89
CA ALA A 246 -27.15 -7.66 -7.19
C ALA A 246 -28.18 -8.02 -6.10
N TRP A 247 -27.84 -7.80 -4.83
CA TRP A 247 -28.75 -8.01 -3.71
C TRP A 247 -29.91 -7.00 -3.68
N ARG A 248 -29.65 -5.72 -3.97
CA ARG A 248 -30.68 -4.67 -4.08
C ARG A 248 -31.64 -4.92 -5.24
N TRP A 249 -31.13 -5.33 -6.40
CA TRP A 249 -31.94 -5.68 -7.57
C TRP A 249 -32.86 -6.88 -7.28
N TRP A 250 -32.33 -7.93 -6.64
CA TRP A 250 -33.09 -9.11 -6.23
C TRP A 250 -34.21 -8.79 -5.24
N ARG A 251 -33.98 -7.87 -4.30
CA ARG A 251 -34.98 -7.46 -3.30
C ARG A 251 -36.17 -6.69 -3.90
N ILE A 252 -35.93 -5.90 -4.95
CA ILE A 252 -36.96 -5.05 -5.59
C ILE A 252 -37.87 -5.86 -6.53
N HIS A 253 -37.35 -6.92 -7.16
CA HIS A 253 -38.07 -7.67 -8.20
C HIS A 253 -38.70 -8.98 -7.70
N LYS A 254 -38.68 -9.22 -6.38
CA LYS A 254 -39.25 -10.43 -5.77
C LYS A 254 -40.24 -10.15 -4.63
N SER A 255 -40.69 -8.90 -4.49
CA SER A 255 -41.85 -8.50 -3.66
C SER A 255 -43.04 -8.17 -4.55
#